data_AF-A0A355TUW6-F1
#
_entry.id   AF-A0A355TUW6-F1
#
_cell.length_a   1.000
_cell.length_b   1.000
_cell.length_c   1.000
_cell.angle_alpha   90.00
_cell.angle_beta   90.00
_cell.angle_gamma   90.00
#
_symmetry.space_group_name_H-M   'P 1'
#
loop_
_entity.id
_entity.type
_entity.pdbx_description
1 polymer ?
#
loop_
_entity_poly.entity_id
_entity_poly.type
_entity_poly.pdbx_seq_one_letter_code
_entity_poly.pdbx_strand_id
1 'polypeptide(L)'
;MDQTQRRLFLINYLFEEQSQKDRNFASERIPEDEAKQKRILRSLVNMRAPKPISDEFLRIQNEYMQEELKQMDIFDVAQLEDLEPHISLWQGDISKLRCGAIVNAANSDMVGCFIPCHNCVDNIIHTYSGVQLRWECAQIIDKMGCGLPTGAAKITKAYNLPCKHVLHTVGPTIFSELTQDDEKALASCYRSCLDLAQQSNVESVAFCCISTGVFRFPNQRAAEIAVQTVRQYLRNTSKPLKVIFNVYLDKDRAIYE
;
A
#
# COMPACT_ATOMS: atom_id res chain seq x y z
N MET A 1 -3.16 -28.18 -3.91
CA MET A 1 -2.59 -27.95 -2.56
C MET A 1 -3.67 -27.35 -1.70
N ASP A 2 -3.80 -27.79 -0.45
CA ASP A 2 -4.61 -27.08 0.54
C ASP A 2 -3.89 -25.79 1.01
N GLN A 3 -4.56 -24.99 1.84
CA GLN A 3 -4.02 -23.69 2.26
C GLN A 3 -2.77 -23.82 3.15
N THR A 4 -2.70 -24.85 4.00
CA THR A 4 -1.54 -25.14 4.84
C THR A 4 -0.35 -25.55 3.98
N GLN A 5 -0.55 -26.43 3.00
CA GLN A 5 0.47 -26.85 2.05
C GLN A 5 1.01 -25.67 1.24
N ARG A 6 0.15 -24.77 0.75
CA ARG A 6 0.59 -23.55 0.04
C ARG A 6 1.46 -22.67 0.95
N ARG A 7 1.00 -22.40 2.17
CA ARG A 7 1.75 -21.57 3.14
C ARG A 7 3.12 -22.16 3.45
N LEU A 8 3.19 -23.46 3.75
CA LEU A 8 4.45 -24.15 4.02
C LEU A 8 5.39 -24.16 2.81
N PHE A 9 4.85 -24.35 1.60
CA PHE A 9 5.64 -24.23 0.37
C PHE A 9 6.27 -22.84 0.24
N LEU A 10 5.49 -21.77 0.42
CA LEU A 10 5.98 -20.40 0.29
C LEU A 10 7.06 -20.08 1.33
N ILE A 11 6.86 -20.53 2.58
CA ILE A 11 7.83 -20.35 3.66
C ILE A 11 9.14 -21.08 3.33
N ASN A 12 9.08 -22.37 2.97
CA ASN A 12 10.26 -23.16 2.63
C ASN A 12 11.02 -22.55 1.44
N TYR A 13 10.31 -22.18 0.37
CA TYR A 13 10.93 -21.54 -0.79
C TYR A 13 11.70 -20.28 -0.40
N LEU A 14 11.10 -19.42 0.42
CA LEU A 14 11.74 -18.17 0.84
C LEU A 14 12.89 -18.41 1.83
N PHE A 15 12.80 -19.41 2.71
CA PHE A 15 13.93 -19.81 3.55
C PHE A 15 15.10 -20.35 2.73
N GLU A 16 14.84 -21.20 1.74
CA GLU A 16 15.86 -21.68 0.81
C GLU A 16 16.53 -20.49 0.09
N GLU A 17 15.74 -19.52 -0.38
CA GLU A 17 16.28 -18.30 -1.01
C GLU A 17 17.15 -17.46 -0.04
N GLN A 18 16.79 -17.36 1.23
CA GLN A 18 17.53 -16.59 2.24
C GLN A 18 18.75 -17.33 2.79
N SER A 19 18.67 -18.65 2.98
CA SER A 19 19.78 -19.49 3.44
C SER A 19 20.98 -19.49 2.50
N GLN A 20 20.73 -19.26 1.19
CA GLN A 20 21.79 -19.03 0.20
C GLN A 20 22.57 -17.72 0.47
N LYS A 21 21.98 -16.77 1.21
CA LYS A 21 22.59 -15.49 1.57
C LYS A 21 23.13 -15.46 3.00
N ASP A 22 22.42 -16.06 3.95
CA ASP A 22 22.80 -16.13 5.35
C ASP A 22 22.54 -17.55 5.92
N ARG A 23 23.63 -18.23 6.30
CA ARG A 23 23.59 -19.60 6.82
C ARG A 23 22.79 -19.74 8.12
N ASN A 24 22.54 -18.64 8.84
CA ASN A 24 21.73 -18.66 10.07
C ASN A 24 20.26 -19.04 9.82
N PHE A 25 19.76 -18.89 8.59
CA PHE A 25 18.40 -19.30 8.23
C PHE A 25 18.24 -20.79 7.94
N ALA A 26 19.33 -21.52 7.72
CA ALA A 26 19.27 -22.94 7.33
C ALA A 26 18.77 -23.89 8.44
N SER A 27 18.65 -23.40 9.68
CA SER A 27 18.28 -24.18 10.86
C SER A 27 16.98 -23.74 11.55
N GLU A 28 16.25 -22.76 11.00
CA GLU A 28 14.98 -22.32 11.59
C GLU A 28 13.87 -23.35 11.36
N ARG A 29 13.36 -23.91 12.46
CA ARG A 29 12.22 -24.85 12.42
C ARG A 29 10.92 -24.08 12.24
N ILE A 30 10.16 -24.41 11.20
CA ILE A 30 8.81 -23.87 11.00
C ILE A 30 7.89 -24.39 12.12
N PRO A 31 7.24 -23.51 12.91
CA PRO A 31 6.31 -23.93 13.96
C PRO A 31 5.03 -24.53 13.35
N GLU A 32 4.35 -25.41 14.07
CA GLU A 32 3.06 -26.00 13.63
C GLU A 32 1.90 -24.99 13.68
N ASP A 33 1.99 -23.98 14.56
CA ASP A 33 0.97 -22.96 14.74
C ASP A 33 0.80 -22.07 13.49
N GLU A 34 -0.43 -22.00 12.99
CA GLU A 34 -0.77 -21.27 11.77
C GLU A 34 -0.49 -19.77 11.88
N ALA A 35 -0.82 -19.13 13.00
CA ALA A 35 -0.63 -17.70 13.18
C ALA A 35 0.87 -17.34 13.13
N LYS A 36 1.73 -18.15 13.77
CA LYS A 36 3.18 -18.02 13.67
C LYS A 36 3.69 -18.26 12.27
N GLN A 37 3.17 -19.26 11.55
CA GLN A 37 3.52 -19.49 10.13
C GLN A 37 3.18 -18.28 9.26
N LYS A 38 1.99 -17.70 9.40
CA LYS A 38 1.59 -16.48 8.68
C LYS A 38 2.52 -15.30 8.98
N ARG A 39 2.92 -15.14 10.25
CA ARG A 39 3.89 -14.11 10.67
C ARG A 39 5.28 -14.32 10.07
N ILE A 40 5.75 -15.58 9.99
CA ILE A 40 7.02 -15.93 9.35
C ILE A 40 6.94 -15.63 7.85
N LEU A 41 5.89 -16.08 7.17
CA LEU A 41 5.70 -15.82 5.74
C LEU A 41 5.71 -14.30 5.45
N ARG A 42 4.97 -13.50 6.22
CA ARG A 42 4.99 -12.04 6.10
C ARG A 42 6.40 -11.47 6.28
N SER A 43 7.11 -11.90 7.32
CA SER A 43 8.49 -11.46 7.59
C SER A 43 9.42 -11.75 6.40
N LEU A 44 9.38 -12.98 5.88
CA LEU A 44 10.20 -13.41 4.76
C LEU A 44 9.90 -12.61 3.47
N VAL A 45 8.61 -12.38 3.17
CA VAL A 45 8.19 -11.53 2.05
C VAL A 45 8.69 -10.09 2.25
N ASN A 46 8.57 -9.53 3.45
CA ASN A 46 9.02 -8.17 3.75
C ASN A 46 10.53 -8.01 3.56
N MET A 47 11.34 -9.00 3.91
CA MET A 47 12.80 -8.94 3.78
C MET A 47 13.31 -9.29 2.37
N ARG A 48 12.47 -9.84 1.50
CA ARG A 48 12.89 -10.32 0.18
C ARG A 48 13.30 -9.19 -0.75
N ALA A 49 14.48 -9.28 -1.37
CA ALA A 49 14.94 -8.32 -2.36
C ALA A 49 14.01 -8.25 -3.60
N PRO A 50 13.92 -7.09 -4.28
CA PRO A 50 13.17 -6.94 -5.53
C PRO A 50 13.91 -7.66 -6.66
N LYS A 51 13.61 -8.94 -6.86
CA LYS A 51 14.17 -9.74 -7.96
C LYS A 51 13.12 -10.70 -8.53
N PRO A 52 13.32 -11.22 -9.75
CA PRO A 52 12.46 -12.26 -10.31
C PRO A 52 12.29 -13.46 -9.36
N ILE A 53 11.18 -14.17 -9.52
CA ILE A 53 10.86 -15.39 -8.78
C ILE A 53 10.17 -16.37 -9.73
N SER A 54 10.17 -17.66 -9.41
CA SER A 54 9.60 -18.68 -10.30
C SER A 54 8.10 -18.50 -10.50
N ASP A 55 7.63 -18.85 -11.71
CA ASP A 55 6.19 -18.82 -12.03
C ASP A 55 5.38 -19.76 -11.12
N GLU A 56 5.99 -20.87 -10.68
CA GLU A 56 5.38 -21.78 -9.70
C GLU A 56 5.12 -21.09 -8.37
N PHE A 57 6.12 -20.36 -7.84
CA PHE A 57 5.95 -19.59 -6.62
C PHE A 57 4.85 -18.55 -6.78
N LEU A 58 4.84 -17.80 -7.89
CA LEU A 58 3.83 -16.78 -8.15
C LEU A 58 2.42 -17.39 -8.19
N ARG A 59 2.26 -18.53 -8.87
CA ARG A 59 0.98 -19.24 -8.92
C ARG A 59 0.51 -19.66 -7.54
N ILE A 60 1.38 -20.30 -6.74
CA ILE A 60 1.05 -20.77 -5.39
C ILE A 60 0.76 -19.60 -4.45
N GLN A 61 1.54 -18.51 -4.53
CA GLN A 61 1.30 -17.30 -3.75
C GLN A 61 -0.05 -16.68 -4.10
N ASN A 62 -0.37 -16.55 -5.38
CA ASN A 62 -1.64 -15.97 -5.80
C ASN A 62 -2.81 -16.84 -5.34
N GLU A 63 -2.75 -18.16 -5.51
CA GLU A 63 -3.78 -19.07 -4.98
C GLU A 63 -3.93 -18.95 -3.45
N TYR A 64 -2.82 -18.87 -2.72
CA TYR A 64 -2.82 -18.67 -1.26
C TYR A 64 -3.52 -17.35 -0.89
N MET A 65 -3.12 -16.24 -1.53
CA MET A 65 -3.69 -14.92 -1.24
C MET A 65 -5.17 -14.83 -1.60
N GLN A 66 -5.59 -15.38 -2.76
CA GLN A 66 -7.00 -15.38 -3.15
C GLN A 66 -7.87 -16.17 -2.17
N GLU A 67 -7.35 -17.24 -1.56
CA GLU A 67 -8.08 -17.97 -0.53
C GLU A 67 -8.12 -17.21 0.80
N GLU A 68 -7.04 -16.50 1.19
CA GLU A 68 -7.07 -15.60 2.35
C GLU A 68 -8.11 -14.49 2.17
N LEU A 69 -8.19 -13.87 0.98
CA LEU A 69 -9.15 -12.79 0.69
C LEU A 69 -10.61 -13.24 0.83
N LYS A 70 -10.95 -14.49 0.46
CA LYS A 70 -12.31 -15.02 0.63
C LYS A 70 -12.73 -15.11 2.10
N GLN A 71 -11.76 -15.24 3.00
CA GLN A 71 -11.99 -15.27 4.44
C GLN A 71 -11.96 -13.88 5.07
N MET A 72 -11.53 -12.86 4.32
CA MET A 72 -11.54 -11.47 4.77
C MET A 72 -12.90 -10.83 4.52
N ASP A 73 -13.30 -9.94 5.43
CA ASP A 73 -14.41 -9.04 5.23
C ASP A 73 -14.00 -7.92 4.27
N ILE A 74 -14.22 -8.17 2.97
CA ILE A 74 -13.93 -7.21 1.89
C ILE A 74 -15.06 -6.21 1.78
N PHE A 75 -14.71 -4.94 1.88
CA PHE A 75 -15.68 -3.86 1.82
C PHE A 75 -15.69 -3.21 0.42
N ASP A 76 -16.87 -3.10 -0.18
CA ASP A 76 -17.04 -2.54 -1.53
C ASP A 76 -17.34 -1.05 -1.47
N VAL A 77 -16.53 -0.24 -2.16
CA VAL A 77 -16.68 1.22 -2.18
C VAL A 77 -18.05 1.69 -2.69
N ALA A 78 -18.74 0.86 -3.48
CA ALA A 78 -20.10 1.15 -3.95
C ALA A 78 -21.13 1.23 -2.80
N GLN A 79 -20.81 0.66 -1.63
CA GLN A 79 -21.64 0.70 -0.43
C GLN A 79 -21.42 1.96 0.42
N LEU A 80 -20.39 2.77 0.12
CA LEU A 80 -20.13 4.01 0.86
C LEU A 80 -21.05 5.13 0.39
N GLU A 81 -21.68 5.76 1.37
CA GLU A 81 -22.30 7.06 1.18
C GLU A 81 -21.23 8.16 1.08
N ASP A 82 -21.57 9.20 0.33
CA ASP A 82 -20.76 10.39 0.14
C ASP A 82 -21.09 11.37 1.27
N LEU A 83 -20.07 11.86 1.99
CA LEU A 83 -20.23 12.97 2.94
C LEU A 83 -20.41 14.30 2.20
N GLU A 84 -19.74 14.41 1.05
CA GLU A 84 -19.86 15.46 0.06
C GLU A 84 -19.83 14.83 -1.33
N PRO A 85 -20.36 15.48 -2.38
CA PRO A 85 -20.32 14.95 -3.73
C PRO A 85 -18.93 14.42 -4.12
N HIS A 86 -18.84 13.12 -4.40
CA HIS A 86 -17.61 12.39 -4.75
C HIS A 86 -16.58 12.21 -3.64
N ILE A 87 -16.91 12.51 -2.38
CA ILE A 87 -16.01 12.36 -1.22
C ILE A 87 -16.68 11.51 -0.14
N SER A 88 -16.05 10.39 0.19
CA SER A 88 -16.44 9.52 1.31
C SER A 88 -15.32 9.41 2.35
N LEU A 89 -15.71 9.07 3.57
CA LEU A 89 -14.81 8.67 4.65
C LEU A 89 -15.05 7.19 4.97
N TRP A 90 -13.98 6.42 5.11
CA TRP A 90 -14.08 5.01 5.50
C TRP A 90 -13.01 4.64 6.51
N GLN A 91 -13.44 4.12 7.66
CA GLN A 91 -12.55 3.61 8.69
C GLN A 91 -12.33 2.11 8.51
N GLY A 92 -11.09 1.69 8.25
CA GLY A 92 -10.78 0.29 8.04
C GLY A 92 -9.39 0.03 7.48
N ASP A 93 -9.08 -1.25 7.27
CA ASP A 93 -7.84 -1.72 6.66
C ASP A 93 -7.88 -1.52 5.13
N ILE A 94 -7.10 -0.58 4.60
CA ILE A 94 -7.08 -0.24 3.17
C ILE A 94 -6.86 -1.45 2.24
N SER A 95 -6.19 -2.50 2.72
CA SER A 95 -5.96 -3.72 1.93
C SER A 95 -7.22 -4.54 1.69
N LYS A 96 -8.32 -4.24 2.39
CA LYS A 96 -9.62 -4.91 2.27
C LYS A 96 -10.65 -4.10 1.49
N LEU A 97 -10.28 -2.93 0.97
CA LEU A 97 -11.18 -2.06 0.22
C LEU A 97 -11.18 -2.44 -1.26
N ARG A 98 -12.35 -2.82 -1.78
CA ARG A 98 -12.56 -3.01 -3.22
C ARG A 98 -12.93 -1.66 -3.85
N CYS A 99 -11.97 -1.08 -4.57
CA CYS A 99 -12.11 0.19 -5.28
C CYS A 99 -11.24 0.23 -6.55
N GLY A 100 -11.22 1.36 -7.26
CA GLY A 100 -10.40 1.54 -8.45
C GLY A 100 -8.90 1.51 -8.13
N ALA A 101 -8.45 2.35 -7.21
CA ALA A 101 -7.08 2.37 -6.73
C ALA A 101 -6.99 2.71 -5.25
N ILE A 102 -5.96 2.19 -4.59
CA ILE A 102 -5.55 2.65 -3.26
C ILE A 102 -4.24 3.41 -3.35
N VAL A 103 -4.01 4.36 -2.46
CA VAL A 103 -2.75 5.12 -2.38
C VAL A 103 -1.84 4.50 -1.33
N ASN A 104 -0.61 4.20 -1.75
CA ASN A 104 0.47 3.81 -0.87
C ASN A 104 1.34 5.02 -0.52
N ALA A 105 1.51 5.28 0.79
CA ALA A 105 2.52 6.21 1.30
C ALA A 105 3.90 5.53 1.28
N ALA A 106 4.56 5.62 0.13
CA ALA A 106 5.84 4.99 -0.16
C ALA A 106 7.03 5.84 0.34
N ASN A 107 8.21 5.21 0.38
CA ASN A 107 9.50 5.90 0.45
C ASN A 107 10.07 6.13 -0.98
N SER A 108 11.17 6.88 -1.09
CA SER A 108 11.81 7.23 -2.37
C SER A 108 12.21 6.02 -3.22
N ASP A 109 12.52 4.89 -2.59
CA ASP A 109 12.96 3.69 -3.29
C ASP A 109 11.78 2.90 -3.87
N MET A 110 10.54 3.19 -3.43
CA MET A 110 9.27 2.62 -3.90
C MET A 110 9.13 1.09 -3.79
N VAL A 111 10.15 0.39 -3.33
CA VAL A 111 10.20 -1.07 -3.22
C VAL A 111 9.60 -1.60 -1.92
N GLY A 112 8.81 -0.80 -1.22
CA GLY A 112 8.12 -1.20 -0.01
C GLY A 112 8.97 -1.20 1.26
N CYS A 113 8.36 -1.61 2.36
CA CYS A 113 9.01 -1.67 3.67
C CYS A 113 9.72 -3.02 3.92
N PHE A 114 10.98 -2.97 4.36
CA PHE A 114 11.79 -4.16 4.67
C PHE A 114 11.76 -4.59 6.14
N ILE A 115 11.15 -3.78 7.02
CA ILE A 115 11.04 -4.11 8.44
C ILE A 115 10.00 -5.23 8.62
N PRO A 116 10.38 -6.40 9.17
CA PRO A 116 9.47 -7.53 9.31
C PRO A 116 8.21 -7.18 10.09
N CYS A 117 7.04 -7.48 9.52
CA CYS A 117 5.74 -7.25 10.14
C CYS A 117 5.50 -5.82 10.63
N HIS A 118 6.15 -4.82 10.03
CA HIS A 118 5.95 -3.43 10.42
C HIS A 118 4.52 -2.98 10.16
N ASN A 119 3.92 -2.28 11.13
CA ASN A 119 2.56 -1.76 11.04
C ASN A 119 2.52 -0.42 10.30
N CYS A 120 3.07 -0.38 9.08
CA CYS A 120 2.91 0.74 8.16
C CYS A 120 2.11 0.32 6.92
N VAL A 121 1.42 1.29 6.31
CA VAL A 121 0.59 1.05 5.13
C VAL A 121 1.38 0.43 3.97
N ASP A 122 2.63 0.86 3.79
CA ASP A 122 3.54 0.35 2.75
C ASP A 122 3.86 -1.13 2.93
N ASN A 123 4.12 -1.56 4.17
CA ASN A 123 4.31 -2.99 4.48
C ASN A 123 3.05 -3.80 4.22
N ILE A 124 1.88 -3.27 4.64
CA ILE A 124 0.58 -3.93 4.47
C ILE A 124 0.27 -4.11 2.99
N ILE A 125 0.34 -3.04 2.19
CA ILE A 125 0.07 -3.07 0.75
C ILE A 125 1.01 -4.03 0.03
N HIS A 126 2.32 -3.96 0.26
CA HIS A 126 3.28 -4.88 -0.38
C HIS A 126 3.10 -6.33 0.07
N THR A 127 2.71 -6.59 1.32
CA THR A 127 2.47 -7.95 1.82
C THR A 127 1.25 -8.57 1.11
N TYR A 128 0.13 -7.86 1.08
CA TYR A 128 -1.13 -8.41 0.56
C TYR A 128 -1.27 -8.31 -0.95
N SER A 129 -0.50 -7.45 -1.61
CA SER A 129 -0.39 -7.44 -3.08
C SER A 129 0.40 -8.65 -3.59
N GLY A 130 1.47 -9.02 -2.87
CA GLY A 130 2.39 -10.11 -3.25
C GLY A 130 3.74 -9.60 -3.76
N VAL A 131 4.72 -10.50 -3.87
CA VAL A 131 6.12 -10.12 -4.21
C VAL A 131 6.28 -9.44 -5.57
N GLN A 132 5.30 -9.61 -6.48
CA GLN A 132 5.30 -8.97 -7.80
C GLN A 132 5.27 -7.45 -7.71
N LEU A 133 4.54 -6.88 -6.74
CA LEU A 133 4.43 -5.42 -6.60
C LEU A 133 5.80 -4.79 -6.37
N ARG A 134 6.60 -5.38 -5.46
CA ARG A 134 7.96 -4.94 -5.20
C ARG A 134 8.86 -5.03 -6.43
N TRP A 135 8.69 -6.07 -7.24
CA TRP A 135 9.46 -6.22 -8.48
C TRP A 135 9.07 -5.19 -9.54
N GLU A 136 7.76 -4.96 -9.76
CA GLU A 136 7.27 -3.92 -10.66
C GLU A 136 7.75 -2.53 -10.23
N CYS A 137 7.71 -2.22 -8.92
CA CYS A 137 8.26 -0.97 -8.40
C CYS A 137 9.75 -0.79 -8.70
N ALA A 138 10.56 -1.84 -8.50
CA ALA A 138 11.99 -1.77 -8.79
C ALA A 138 12.27 -1.53 -10.28
N GLN A 139 11.49 -2.14 -11.17
CA GLN A 139 11.60 -1.91 -12.61
C GLN A 139 11.25 -0.46 -13.00
N ILE A 140 10.26 0.14 -12.33
CA ILE A 140 9.91 1.55 -12.54
C ILE A 140 11.06 2.46 -12.09
N ILE A 141 11.64 2.23 -10.91
CA ILE A 141 12.76 3.03 -10.38
C ILE A 141 14.01 2.87 -11.24
N ASP A 142 14.33 1.65 -11.67
CA ASP A 142 15.45 1.38 -12.59
C ASP A 142 15.28 2.16 -13.91
N LYS A 143 14.08 2.13 -14.48
CA LYS A 143 13.75 2.90 -15.70
C LYS A 143 13.81 4.42 -15.48
N MET A 144 13.49 4.91 -14.28
CA MET A 144 13.64 6.33 -13.94
C MET A 144 15.10 6.74 -13.75
N GLY A 145 15.97 5.81 -13.36
CA GLY A 145 17.37 6.08 -13.01
C GLY A 145 17.56 6.85 -11.70
N CYS A 146 16.48 7.09 -10.96
CA CYS A 146 16.48 7.78 -9.67
C CYS A 146 15.27 7.37 -8.82
N GLY A 147 15.31 7.67 -7.52
CA GLY A 147 14.18 7.47 -6.61
C GLY A 147 12.97 8.34 -6.98
N LEU A 148 11.78 7.93 -6.54
CA LEU A 148 10.56 8.70 -6.71
C LEU A 148 10.64 10.00 -5.87
N PRO A 149 10.59 11.20 -6.50
CA PRO A 149 10.68 12.45 -5.75
C PRO A 149 9.48 12.68 -4.83
N THR A 150 9.69 13.41 -3.73
CA THR A 150 8.62 13.85 -2.85
C THR A 150 7.55 14.63 -3.63
N GLY A 151 6.27 14.31 -3.39
CA GLY A 151 5.14 14.94 -4.07
C GLY A 151 4.79 14.35 -5.43
N ALA A 152 5.58 13.40 -5.96
CA ALA A 152 5.31 12.70 -7.20
C ALA A 152 4.65 11.33 -6.96
N ALA A 153 3.97 10.81 -7.98
CA ALA A 153 3.29 9.53 -7.93
C ALA A 153 3.62 8.59 -9.10
N LYS A 154 3.50 7.27 -8.86
CA LYS A 154 3.55 6.20 -9.87
C LYS A 154 2.42 5.20 -9.65
N ILE A 155 2.04 4.49 -10.71
CA ILE A 155 0.95 3.51 -10.68
C ILE A 155 1.47 2.14 -11.07
N THR A 156 0.95 1.13 -10.39
CA THR A 156 1.24 -0.30 -10.62
C THR A 156 -0.07 -1.09 -10.65
N LYS A 157 0.02 -2.38 -11.01
CA LYS A 157 -1.09 -3.31 -10.75
C LYS A 157 -1.20 -3.57 -9.25
N ALA A 158 -2.41 -3.85 -8.78
CA ALA A 158 -2.63 -4.20 -7.38
C ALA A 158 -2.40 -5.69 -7.05
N TYR A 159 -2.27 -6.53 -8.09
CA TYR A 159 -2.06 -7.98 -8.00
C TYR A 159 -3.14 -8.68 -7.19
N ASN A 160 -2.84 -9.09 -5.95
CA ASN A 160 -3.78 -9.83 -5.11
C ASN A 160 -4.67 -8.93 -4.25
N LEU A 161 -4.49 -7.61 -4.23
CA LEU A 161 -5.39 -6.73 -3.49
C LEU A 161 -6.78 -6.65 -4.17
N PRO A 162 -7.85 -6.35 -3.41
CA PRO A 162 -9.19 -6.19 -3.97
C PRO A 162 -9.35 -4.99 -4.91
N CYS A 163 -8.47 -3.99 -4.83
CA CYS A 163 -8.45 -2.85 -5.75
C CYS A 163 -7.80 -3.22 -7.11
N LYS A 164 -7.95 -2.37 -8.13
CA LYS A 164 -7.36 -2.63 -9.45
C LYS A 164 -5.90 -2.14 -9.54
N HIS A 165 -5.60 -1.01 -8.92
CA HIS A 165 -4.30 -0.35 -8.97
C HIS A 165 -3.79 0.09 -7.60
N VAL A 166 -2.48 0.28 -7.50
CA VAL A 166 -1.83 0.98 -6.37
C VAL A 166 -1.15 2.23 -6.91
N LEU A 167 -1.46 3.36 -6.30
CA LEU A 167 -0.81 4.65 -6.56
C LEU A 167 0.25 4.89 -5.47
N HIS A 168 1.51 4.80 -5.83
CA HIS A 168 2.64 5.03 -4.94
C HIS A 168 3.01 6.50 -4.95
N THR A 169 3.01 7.16 -3.79
CA THR A 169 3.46 8.55 -3.65
C THR A 169 4.42 8.69 -2.49
N VAL A 170 5.40 9.59 -2.61
CA VAL A 170 6.36 9.88 -1.54
C VAL A 170 5.98 11.18 -0.87
N GLY A 171 5.55 11.09 0.38
CA GLY A 171 5.21 12.25 1.19
C GLY A 171 6.42 12.90 1.87
N PRO A 172 6.32 14.18 2.29
CA PRO A 172 7.38 14.82 3.07
C PRO A 172 7.56 14.14 4.43
N THR A 173 8.78 14.21 4.96
CA THR A 173 9.14 13.74 6.32
C THR A 173 9.53 14.92 7.17
N ILE A 174 8.86 15.10 8.31
CA ILE A 174 9.08 16.26 9.18
C ILE A 174 10.14 15.93 10.23
N PHE A 175 11.32 16.54 10.12
CA PHE A 175 12.42 16.34 11.08
C PHE A 175 12.48 17.44 12.16
N SER A 176 12.01 18.64 11.84
CA SER A 176 12.00 19.81 12.73
C SER A 176 10.62 20.47 12.73
N GLU A 177 10.53 21.75 12.38
CA GLU A 177 9.27 22.48 12.28
C GLU A 177 8.63 22.23 10.91
N LEU A 178 7.29 22.20 10.89
CA LEU A 178 6.53 22.09 9.65
C LEU A 178 6.72 23.36 8.81
N THR A 179 7.19 23.20 7.58
CA THR A 179 7.39 24.32 6.65
C THR A 179 6.27 24.41 5.62
N GLN A 180 6.15 25.58 4.97
CA GLN A 180 5.20 25.75 3.86
C GLN A 180 5.53 24.83 2.68
N ASP A 181 6.80 24.47 2.48
CA ASP A 181 7.20 23.58 1.39
C ASP A 181 6.81 22.12 1.69
N ASP A 182 6.80 21.70 2.96
CA ASP A 182 6.23 20.42 3.36
C ASP A 182 4.73 20.37 3.06
N GLU A 183 3.99 21.43 3.35
CA GLU A 183 2.56 21.50 3.05
C GLU A 183 2.28 21.42 1.54
N LYS A 184 3.07 22.16 0.73
CA LYS A 184 2.98 22.11 -0.73
C LYS A 184 3.30 20.72 -1.26
N ALA A 185 4.31 20.07 -0.69
CA ALA A 185 4.73 18.72 -1.07
C ALA A 185 3.65 17.67 -0.74
N LEU A 186 3.02 17.77 0.43
CA LEU A 186 1.89 16.92 0.79
C LEU A 186 0.72 17.14 -0.18
N ALA A 187 0.35 18.39 -0.44
CA ALA A 187 -0.68 18.71 -1.42
C ALA A 187 -0.33 18.18 -2.83
N SER A 188 0.96 18.18 -3.19
CA SER A 188 1.44 17.61 -4.45
C SER A 188 1.21 16.10 -4.54
N CYS A 189 1.38 15.36 -3.44
CA CYS A 189 1.09 13.92 -3.41
C CYS A 189 -0.35 13.64 -3.83
N TYR A 190 -1.31 14.37 -3.24
CA TYR A 190 -2.73 14.21 -3.58
C TYR A 190 -3.01 14.54 -5.04
N ARG A 191 -2.52 15.68 -5.55
CA ARG A 191 -2.70 16.07 -6.96
C ARG A 191 -2.11 15.04 -7.92
N SER A 192 -0.86 14.62 -7.69
CA SER A 192 -0.17 13.63 -8.54
C SER A 192 -0.92 12.29 -8.60
N CYS A 193 -1.45 11.82 -7.46
CA CYS A 193 -2.27 10.61 -7.43
C CYS A 193 -3.59 10.77 -8.18
N LEU A 194 -4.29 11.90 -8.01
CA LEU A 194 -5.55 12.19 -8.70
C LEU A 194 -5.35 12.31 -10.21
N ASP A 195 -4.30 13.01 -10.64
CA ASP A 195 -3.93 13.15 -12.06
C ASP A 195 -3.65 11.79 -12.70
N LEU A 196 -2.87 10.95 -12.02
CA LEU A 196 -2.54 9.62 -12.54
C LEU A 196 -3.75 8.68 -12.57
N ALA A 197 -4.65 8.81 -11.59
CA ALA A 197 -5.92 8.09 -11.58
C ALA A 197 -6.81 8.50 -12.76
N GLN A 198 -6.95 9.80 -13.02
CA GLN A 198 -7.71 10.31 -14.18
C GLN A 198 -7.10 9.84 -15.50
N GLN A 199 -5.79 9.96 -15.67
CA GLN A 199 -5.08 9.49 -16.87
C GLN A 199 -5.23 7.99 -17.10
N SER A 200 -5.42 7.23 -16.02
CA SER A 200 -5.59 5.77 -16.06
C SER A 200 -7.06 5.33 -16.06
N ASN A 201 -8.02 6.26 -16.19
CA ASN A 201 -9.47 6.01 -16.13
C ASN A 201 -9.90 5.25 -14.86
N VAL A 202 -9.31 5.57 -13.73
CA VAL A 202 -9.68 5.01 -12.42
C VAL A 202 -10.88 5.78 -11.87
N GLU A 203 -11.97 5.07 -11.60
CA GLU A 203 -13.25 5.66 -11.16
C GLU A 203 -13.29 6.00 -9.67
N SER A 204 -12.46 5.36 -8.84
CA SER A 204 -12.39 5.63 -7.40
C SER A 204 -10.98 5.46 -6.83
N VAL A 205 -10.57 6.37 -5.94
CA VAL A 205 -9.24 6.37 -5.30
C VAL A 205 -9.38 6.51 -3.79
N ALA A 206 -8.80 5.57 -3.05
CA ALA A 206 -8.72 5.62 -1.59
C ALA A 206 -7.36 6.10 -1.11
N PHE A 207 -7.33 7.21 -0.37
CA PHE A 207 -6.13 7.77 0.25
C PHE A 207 -6.01 7.30 1.69
N CYS A 208 -4.87 6.70 2.06
CA CYS A 208 -4.49 6.59 3.46
C CYS A 208 -4.02 7.96 4.02
N CYS A 209 -3.82 8.07 5.33
CA CYS A 209 -3.23 9.26 5.96
C CYS A 209 -1.72 9.43 5.61
N ILE A 210 -1.42 10.01 4.43
CA ILE A 210 -0.05 10.23 3.92
C ILE A 210 0.76 11.09 4.89
N SER A 211 2.04 10.73 5.07
CA SER A 211 3.03 11.43 5.92
C SER A 211 2.72 11.53 7.42
N THR A 212 1.59 10.99 7.89
CA THR A 212 1.30 10.91 9.33
C THR A 212 2.06 9.75 10.00
N GLY A 213 2.11 9.73 11.33
CA GLY A 213 2.77 8.66 12.08
C GLY A 213 4.29 8.68 11.92
N VAL A 214 4.85 7.70 11.20
CA VAL A 214 6.31 7.52 11.04
C VAL A 214 6.99 8.76 10.44
N PHE A 215 6.32 9.45 9.51
CA PHE A 215 6.85 10.64 8.83
C PHE A 215 6.52 11.97 9.53
N ARG A 216 5.86 11.90 10.70
CA ARG A 216 5.68 12.99 11.67
C ARG A 216 4.92 14.23 11.21
N PHE A 217 4.21 14.18 10.08
CA PHE A 217 3.29 15.25 9.70
C PHE A 217 2.13 15.33 10.69
N PRO A 218 1.79 16.49 11.26
CA PRO A 218 0.68 16.62 12.21
C PRO A 218 -0.66 16.19 11.59
N ASN A 219 -1.37 15.26 12.25
CA ASN A 219 -2.57 14.62 11.71
C ASN A 219 -3.65 15.63 11.30
N GLN A 220 -3.95 16.62 12.15
CA GLN A 220 -4.93 17.67 11.86
C GLN A 220 -4.58 18.44 10.58
N ARG A 221 -3.34 18.92 10.49
CA ARG A 221 -2.89 19.71 9.35
C ARG A 221 -2.81 18.88 8.06
N ALA A 222 -2.41 17.61 8.17
CA ALA A 222 -2.39 16.69 7.03
C ALA A 222 -3.80 16.48 6.47
N ALA A 223 -4.80 16.27 7.32
CA ALA A 223 -6.19 16.10 6.92
C ALA A 223 -6.78 17.36 6.28
N GLU A 224 -6.51 18.53 6.84
CA GLU A 224 -6.92 19.81 6.24
C GLU A 224 -6.37 19.96 4.82
N ILE A 225 -5.07 19.70 4.63
CA ILE A 225 -4.42 19.77 3.30
C ILE A 225 -5.02 18.74 2.35
N ALA A 226 -5.26 17.52 2.82
CA ALA A 226 -5.86 16.44 2.04
C ALA A 226 -7.25 16.83 1.50
N VAL A 227 -8.14 17.25 2.40
CA VAL A 227 -9.52 17.64 2.08
C VAL A 227 -9.54 18.88 1.19
N GLN A 228 -8.77 19.92 1.51
CA GLN A 228 -8.70 21.13 0.70
C GLN A 228 -8.21 20.84 -0.72
N THR A 229 -7.15 20.03 -0.85
CA THR A 229 -6.57 19.68 -2.16
C THR A 229 -7.55 18.87 -3.00
N VAL A 230 -8.20 17.85 -2.40
CA VAL A 230 -9.18 17.01 -3.09
C VAL A 230 -10.40 17.83 -3.51
N ARG A 231 -10.98 18.65 -2.61
CA ARG A 231 -12.11 19.52 -2.95
C ARG A 231 -11.77 20.47 -4.11
N GLN A 232 -10.59 21.09 -4.08
CA GLN A 232 -10.15 21.97 -5.15
C GLN A 232 -9.97 21.22 -6.48
N TYR A 233 -9.39 20.02 -6.44
CA TYR A 233 -9.20 19.19 -7.63
C TYR A 233 -10.53 18.80 -8.27
N LEU A 234 -11.47 18.27 -7.47
CA LEU A 234 -12.77 17.80 -7.94
C LEU A 234 -13.61 18.93 -8.54
N ARG A 235 -13.59 20.13 -7.94
CA ARG A 235 -14.30 21.32 -8.48
C ARG A 235 -13.83 21.72 -9.88
N ASN A 236 -12.56 21.45 -10.20
CA ASN A 236 -11.96 21.80 -11.49
C ASN A 236 -11.95 20.63 -12.49
N THR A 237 -12.56 19.50 -12.14
CA THR A 237 -12.56 18.28 -12.96
C THR A 237 -13.94 18.05 -13.57
N SER A 238 -14.03 17.87 -14.89
CA SER A 238 -15.31 17.67 -15.58
C SER A 238 -15.92 16.30 -15.34
N LYS A 239 -15.10 15.27 -15.11
CA LYS A 239 -15.50 13.90 -14.77
C LYS A 239 -14.85 13.49 -13.44
N PRO A 240 -15.37 13.97 -12.31
CA PRO A 240 -14.78 13.69 -11.00
C PRO A 240 -14.83 12.19 -10.68
N LEU A 241 -13.72 11.67 -10.15
CA LEU A 241 -13.61 10.33 -9.59
C LEU A 241 -14.09 10.34 -8.13
N LYS A 242 -14.55 9.20 -7.60
CA LYS A 242 -14.91 9.09 -6.18
C LYS A 242 -13.64 9.00 -5.34
N VAL A 243 -13.44 9.94 -4.42
CA VAL A 243 -12.32 9.98 -3.48
C VAL A 243 -12.76 9.46 -2.13
N ILE A 244 -11.96 8.57 -1.56
CA ILE A 244 -12.20 7.99 -0.23
C ILE A 244 -11.04 8.37 0.66
N PHE A 245 -11.31 9.09 1.74
CA PHE A 245 -10.35 9.19 2.82
C PHE A 245 -10.45 7.93 3.66
N ASN A 246 -9.41 7.10 3.62
CA ASN A 246 -9.31 5.93 4.47
C ASN A 246 -8.51 6.27 5.72
N VAL A 247 -9.15 6.06 6.88
CA VAL A 247 -8.56 6.21 8.20
C VAL A 247 -8.56 4.86 8.92
N TYR A 248 -7.67 4.70 9.91
CA TYR A 248 -7.65 3.49 10.74
C TYR A 248 -7.97 3.80 12.20
N LEU A 249 -7.33 4.84 12.76
CA LEU A 249 -7.48 5.22 14.16
C LEU A 249 -8.70 6.13 14.35
N ASP A 250 -9.38 5.98 15.49
CA ASP A 250 -10.54 6.82 15.86
C ASP A 250 -10.19 8.31 15.88
N LYS A 251 -8.97 8.65 16.31
CA LYS A 251 -8.49 10.04 16.29
C LYS A 251 -8.46 10.63 14.88
N ASP A 252 -8.12 9.83 13.87
CA ASP A 252 -8.02 10.31 12.49
C ASP A 252 -9.42 10.44 11.91
N ARG A 253 -10.31 9.49 12.23
CA ARG A 253 -11.73 9.62 11.89
C ARG A 253 -12.33 10.91 12.43
N ALA A 254 -12.13 11.22 13.71
CA ALA A 254 -12.65 12.44 14.33
C ALA A 254 -12.07 13.74 13.72
N ILE A 255 -10.90 13.67 13.08
CA ILE A 255 -10.28 14.81 12.37
C ILE A 255 -10.89 15.00 10.97
N TYR A 256 -11.32 13.91 10.32
CA TYR A 256 -11.87 13.92 8.96
C TYR A 256 -13.40 14.10 8.90
N GLU A 257 -14.12 13.77 9.98
CA GLU A 257 -15.56 14.05 10.16
C GLU A 257 -15.83 15.56 10.36
#